data_AF-A0A2P2DIT7-F1
#
_entry.id   AF-A0A2P2DIT7-F1
#
_cell.length_a   1.000
_cell.length_b   1.000
_cell.length_c   1.000
_cell.angle_alpha   90.00
_cell.angle_beta   90.00
_cell.angle_gamma   90.00
#
_symmetry.space_group_name_H-M   'P 1'
#
loop_
_entity.id
_entity.type
_entity.pdbx_description
1 polymer ?
#
loop_
_entity_poly.entity_id
_entity_poly.type
_entity_poly.pdbx_seq_one_letter_code
_entity_poly.pdbx_strand_id
1 'polypeptide(L)'
;MSREIEKISLALSGGGVRAIAFHAGLLRYLAKKGKLEQVKNISTVSGGSLLIGLIYSLNNNKFPTSEDYLARISTDLKSTLTSKSLLKTALLRLFFRMKNWINLFSRALVLADALEKCWGINGKLKELPTIPVWSINATTAETGKRFRFKGKKLGEYTLGYADVGNFPLSHALAVSAAFPGGIGPLKIRKNTFFWEKRTSWDSDDSEITLKKNDTINLYDGGVYDNLGIEPLFDCGSQEFKTKGNEPFDYLIVSDAGFPLKTKSIPGIFNPLRFLRLFDLALDQTRALRVRSFMNFIKNSKKGAYIYIGTYSMQKNENEYAFLTNESRNKVANYPTSLSKMKTSEFDEIELQGFETAHAVMKF
;
A
#
# COMPACT_ATOMS: atom_id res chain seq x y z
N MET A 1 12.72 -27.66 16.55
CA MET A 1 12.42 -26.34 17.15
C MET A 1 12.14 -25.36 16.03
N SER A 2 10.90 -24.92 15.87
CA SER A 2 10.58 -23.78 15.00
C SER A 2 11.24 -22.53 15.60
N ARG A 3 12.13 -21.88 14.84
CA ARG A 3 12.76 -20.61 15.25
C ARG A 3 11.65 -19.60 15.52
N GLU A 4 11.66 -18.99 16.70
CA GLU A 4 10.69 -17.95 17.03
C GLU A 4 10.85 -16.79 16.02
N ILE A 5 9.74 -16.39 15.39
CA ILE A 5 9.73 -15.24 14.50
C ILE A 5 9.84 -14.00 15.38
N GLU A 6 10.94 -13.26 15.23
CA GLU A 6 11.23 -12.07 16.03
C GLU A 6 11.08 -10.76 15.24
N LYS A 7 11.24 -10.81 13.90
CA LYS A 7 11.32 -9.60 13.06
C LYS A 7 10.53 -9.74 11.77
N ILE A 8 9.36 -9.10 11.77
CA ILE A 8 8.38 -9.17 10.70
C ILE A 8 8.52 -7.99 9.74
N SER A 9 8.40 -8.25 8.44
CA SER A 9 8.16 -7.21 7.44
C SER A 9 6.80 -7.39 6.77
N LEU A 10 6.13 -6.28 6.47
CA LEU A 10 4.81 -6.26 5.86
C LEU A 10 4.86 -5.63 4.46
N ALA A 11 4.28 -6.29 3.48
CA ALA A 11 3.93 -5.72 2.18
C ALA A 11 2.40 -5.63 2.07
N LEU A 12 1.86 -4.42 1.93
CA LEU A 12 0.42 -4.16 1.91
C LEU A 12 0.01 -3.60 0.55
N SER A 13 -0.76 -4.39 -0.20
CA SER A 13 -1.15 -4.06 -1.56
C SER A 13 -2.14 -2.89 -1.67
N GLY A 14 -2.29 -2.39 -2.90
CA GLY A 14 -3.37 -1.47 -3.28
C GLY A 14 -4.76 -2.12 -3.33
N GLY A 15 -5.79 -1.28 -3.52
CA GLY A 15 -7.19 -1.72 -3.62
C GLY A 15 -8.25 -0.79 -3.00
N GLY A 16 -7.92 0.47 -2.71
CA GLY A 16 -8.86 1.45 -2.13
C GLY A 16 -9.32 1.07 -0.73
N VAL A 17 -10.55 1.44 -0.35
CA VAL A 17 -11.10 1.15 0.99
C VAL A 17 -11.25 -0.35 1.28
N ARG A 18 -11.43 -1.19 0.25
CA ARG A 18 -11.39 -2.65 0.38
C ARG A 18 -10.06 -3.11 0.97
N ALA A 19 -8.95 -2.61 0.41
CA ALA A 19 -7.62 -2.95 0.90
C ALA A 19 -7.39 -2.44 2.32
N ILE A 20 -7.88 -1.24 2.65
CA ILE A 20 -7.79 -0.70 4.00
C ILE A 20 -8.47 -1.63 5.01
N ALA A 21 -9.73 -2.04 4.76
CA ALA A 21 -10.46 -2.93 5.67
C ALA A 21 -9.82 -4.32 5.77
N PHE A 22 -9.40 -4.90 4.64
CA PHE A 22 -8.79 -6.23 4.63
C PHE A 22 -7.47 -6.26 5.40
N HIS A 23 -6.59 -5.27 5.15
CA HIS A 23 -5.33 -5.15 5.85
C HIS A 23 -5.52 -4.80 7.34
N ALA A 24 -6.58 -4.07 7.70
CA ALA A 24 -6.95 -3.84 9.11
C ALA A 24 -7.26 -5.15 9.85
N GLY A 25 -7.87 -6.12 9.16
CA GLY A 25 -8.06 -7.49 9.67
C GLY A 25 -6.76 -8.23 9.94
N LEU A 26 -5.80 -8.15 9.02
CA LEU A 26 -4.44 -8.68 9.23
C LEU A 26 -3.77 -8.02 10.44
N LEU A 27 -3.79 -6.69 10.53
CA LEU A 27 -3.18 -5.98 11.66
C LEU A 27 -3.87 -6.33 12.98
N ARG A 28 -5.19 -6.53 12.99
CA ARG A 28 -5.92 -7.03 14.16
C ARG A 28 -5.46 -8.43 14.57
N TYR A 29 -5.21 -9.32 13.61
CA TYR A 29 -4.67 -10.65 13.88
C TYR A 29 -3.28 -10.58 14.51
N LEU A 30 -2.38 -9.78 13.92
CA LEU A 30 -1.04 -9.54 14.49
C LEU A 30 -1.12 -8.98 15.90
N ALA A 31 -2.01 -8.01 16.14
CA ALA A 31 -2.21 -7.41 17.45
C ALA A 31 -2.71 -8.42 18.48
N LYS A 32 -3.69 -9.26 18.12
CA LYS A 32 -4.16 -10.35 19.00
C LYS A 32 -3.06 -11.38 19.35
N LYS A 33 -2.02 -11.49 18.53
CA LYS A 33 -0.86 -12.36 18.76
C LYS A 33 0.31 -11.64 19.44
N GLY A 34 0.19 -10.35 19.76
CA GLY A 34 1.28 -9.57 20.34
C GLY A 34 2.46 -9.37 19.37
N LYS A 35 2.19 -9.32 18.06
CA LYS A 35 3.21 -9.32 17.00
C LYS A 35 3.40 -7.97 16.30
N LEU A 36 2.62 -6.93 16.60
CA LEU A 36 2.79 -5.62 15.96
C LEU A 36 4.15 -4.97 16.31
N GLU A 37 4.65 -5.18 17.53
CA GLU A 37 5.94 -4.69 18.04
C GLU A 37 7.13 -5.29 17.29
N GLN A 38 6.92 -6.44 16.66
CA GLN A 38 7.91 -7.17 15.88
C GLN A 38 8.00 -6.66 14.43
N VAL A 39 7.09 -5.79 13.99
CA VAL A 39 7.11 -5.23 12.64
C VAL A 39 8.27 -4.24 12.52
N LYS A 40 9.24 -4.54 11.65
CA LYS A 40 10.44 -3.72 11.42
C LYS A 40 10.41 -2.95 10.11
N ASN A 41 9.79 -3.50 9.07
CA ASN A 41 9.62 -2.82 7.80
C ASN A 41 8.17 -2.91 7.32
N ILE A 42 7.70 -1.83 6.71
CA ILE A 42 6.40 -1.79 6.05
C ILE A 42 6.60 -1.24 4.64
N SER A 43 6.04 -1.90 3.65
CA SER A 43 6.01 -1.44 2.27
C SER A 43 4.57 -1.41 1.80
N THR A 44 4.14 -0.27 1.26
CA THR A 44 2.73 -0.05 0.96
C THR A 44 2.49 0.52 -0.43
N VAL A 45 1.30 0.24 -0.94
CA VAL A 45 0.79 0.77 -2.21
C VAL A 45 -0.66 1.22 -2.01
N SER A 46 -1.02 2.39 -2.53
CA SER A 46 -2.41 2.85 -2.65
C SER A 46 -3.21 2.68 -1.35
N GLY A 47 -4.23 1.81 -1.32
CA GLY A 47 -5.03 1.50 -0.12
C GLY A 47 -4.21 1.06 1.10
N GLY A 48 -3.13 0.28 0.91
CA GLY A 48 -2.21 -0.04 1.99
C GLY A 48 -1.48 1.19 2.55
N SER A 49 -1.10 2.14 1.67
CA SER A 49 -0.47 3.40 2.10
C SER A 49 -1.45 4.25 2.89
N LEU A 50 -2.71 4.32 2.42
CA LEU A 50 -3.79 5.04 3.09
C LEU A 50 -4.09 4.49 4.49
N LEU A 51 -4.11 3.16 4.65
CA LEU A 51 -4.31 2.52 5.96
C LEU A 51 -3.22 2.94 6.95
N ILE A 52 -1.95 2.77 6.57
CA ILE A 52 -0.82 3.08 7.46
C ILE A 52 -0.78 4.58 7.77
N GLY A 53 -1.03 5.44 6.77
CA GLY A 53 -1.15 6.88 6.98
C GLY A 53 -2.24 7.28 7.97
N LEU A 54 -3.41 6.64 7.88
CA LEU A 54 -4.51 6.86 8.82
C LEU A 54 -4.17 6.35 10.23
N ILE A 55 -3.56 5.16 10.35
CA ILE A 55 -3.09 4.63 11.64
C ILE A 55 -2.12 5.59 12.31
N TYR A 56 -1.14 6.10 11.57
CA TYR A 56 -0.18 7.07 12.10
C TYR A 56 -0.90 8.34 12.55
N SER A 57 -1.83 8.86 11.75
CA SER A 57 -2.62 10.03 12.14
C SER A 57 -3.45 9.81 13.41
N LEU A 58 -4.00 8.60 13.60
CA LEU A 58 -4.78 8.22 14.79
C LEU A 58 -3.90 7.92 16.01
N ASN A 59 -2.59 7.72 15.81
CA ASN A 59 -1.66 7.35 16.85
C ASN A 59 -0.46 8.30 16.97
N ASN A 60 -0.72 9.61 16.85
CA ASN A 60 0.29 10.66 17.07
C ASN A 60 1.56 10.48 16.21
N ASN A 61 1.37 10.15 14.94
CA ASN A 61 2.40 9.84 13.95
C ASN A 61 3.32 8.66 14.31
N LYS A 62 2.82 7.67 15.06
CA LYS A 62 3.56 6.45 15.41
C LYS A 62 2.83 5.19 14.93
N PHE A 63 3.60 4.12 14.70
CA PHE A 63 3.02 2.80 14.55
C PHE A 63 2.53 2.28 15.92
N PRO A 64 1.34 1.67 16.02
CA PRO A 64 0.73 1.29 17.29
C PRO A 64 1.35 0.01 17.86
N THR A 65 1.29 -0.10 19.19
CA THR A 65 1.46 -1.39 19.86
C THR A 65 0.24 -2.28 19.62
N SER A 66 0.38 -3.57 19.91
CA SER A 66 -0.72 -4.54 19.87
C SER A 66 -1.86 -4.11 20.81
N GLU A 67 -1.51 -3.58 21.99
CA GLU A 67 -2.48 -3.05 22.96
C GLU A 67 -3.21 -1.81 22.42
N ASP A 68 -2.48 -0.81 21.95
CA ASP A 68 -3.05 0.41 21.36
C ASP A 68 -4.01 0.06 20.21
N TYR A 69 -3.60 -0.92 19.39
CA TYR A 69 -4.36 -1.31 18.22
C TYR A 69 -5.73 -1.89 18.60
N LEU A 70 -5.74 -2.82 19.55
CA LEU A 70 -6.95 -3.51 20.00
C LEU A 70 -7.85 -2.63 20.87
N ALA A 71 -7.27 -1.78 21.72
CA ALA A 71 -8.01 -0.93 22.64
C ALA A 71 -8.72 0.22 21.90
N ARG A 72 -8.08 0.79 20.87
CA ARG A 72 -8.54 2.05 20.27
C ARG A 72 -8.44 2.11 18.76
N ILE A 73 -7.28 1.81 18.17
CA ILE A 73 -7.05 2.09 16.74
C ILE A 73 -8.02 1.32 15.84
N SER A 74 -8.32 0.05 16.13
CA SER A 74 -9.29 -0.72 15.33
C SER A 74 -10.67 -0.06 15.30
N THR A 75 -11.12 0.45 16.45
CA THR A 75 -12.42 1.14 16.58
C THR A 75 -12.40 2.49 15.86
N ASP A 76 -11.33 3.27 16.01
CA ASP A 76 -11.16 4.57 15.35
C ASP A 76 -11.08 4.44 13.82
N LEU A 77 -10.40 3.39 13.32
CA LEU A 77 -10.34 3.05 11.91
C LEU A 77 -11.73 2.76 11.35
N LYS A 78 -12.47 1.86 12.00
CA LYS A 78 -13.84 1.50 11.64
C LYS A 78 -14.73 2.74 11.62
N SER A 79 -14.69 3.55 12.68
CA SER A 79 -15.46 4.80 12.79
C SER A 79 -15.13 5.75 11.63
N THR A 80 -13.85 5.96 11.34
CA THR A 80 -13.42 6.89 10.28
C THR A 80 -13.88 6.43 8.89
N LEU A 81 -13.74 5.14 8.56
CA LEU A 81 -14.06 4.61 7.23
C LEU A 81 -15.56 4.47 6.97
N THR A 82 -16.36 4.37 8.03
CA THR A 82 -17.83 4.24 7.93
C THR A 82 -18.55 5.58 8.02
N SER A 83 -17.98 6.56 8.74
CA SER A 83 -18.58 7.89 8.90
C SER A 83 -18.11 8.90 7.85
N LYS A 84 -16.85 8.82 7.40
CA LYS A 84 -16.24 9.83 6.52
C LYS A 84 -15.98 9.30 5.11
N SER A 85 -16.35 10.10 4.10
CA SER A 85 -16.11 9.78 2.68
C SER A 85 -15.00 10.67 2.12
N LEU A 86 -13.84 10.05 1.85
CA LEU A 86 -12.70 10.75 1.26
C LEU A 86 -13.01 11.21 -0.16
N LEU A 87 -13.67 10.37 -0.96
CA LEU A 87 -14.11 10.71 -2.31
C LEU A 87 -15.06 11.92 -2.32
N LYS A 88 -16.08 11.93 -1.43
CA LYS A 88 -17.01 13.07 -1.33
C LYS A 88 -16.28 14.34 -0.92
N THR A 89 -15.34 14.23 0.04
CA THR A 89 -14.53 15.36 0.46
C THR A 89 -13.67 15.89 -0.70
N ALA A 90 -12.99 15.02 -1.43
CA ALA A 90 -12.19 15.40 -2.59
C ALA A 90 -13.04 16.10 -3.68
N LEU A 91 -14.24 15.58 -3.97
CA LEU A 91 -15.17 16.19 -4.93
C LEU A 91 -15.65 17.57 -4.48
N LEU A 92 -16.02 17.74 -3.21
CA LEU A 92 -16.39 19.04 -2.65
C LEU A 92 -15.23 20.04 -2.76
N ARG A 93 -14.00 19.61 -2.45
CA ARG A 93 -12.81 20.46 -2.56
C ARG A 93 -12.41 20.80 -3.99
N LEU A 94 -12.73 19.93 -4.95
CA LEU A 94 -12.55 20.19 -6.36
C LEU A 94 -13.54 21.27 -6.83
N PHE A 95 -14.81 21.15 -6.43
CA PHE A 95 -15.88 22.03 -6.90
C PHE A 95 -15.84 23.42 -6.25
N PHE A 96 -15.68 23.51 -4.93
CA PHE A 96 -15.84 24.77 -4.19
C PHE A 96 -14.56 25.62 -4.06
N ARG A 97 -13.40 25.13 -4.51
CA ARG A 97 -12.14 25.89 -4.44
C ARG A 97 -11.70 26.27 -5.85
N MET A 98 -12.03 27.48 -6.31
CA MET A 98 -11.68 27.97 -7.66
C MET A 98 -10.18 27.85 -7.99
N LYS A 99 -9.27 27.99 -6.99
CA LYS A 99 -7.82 27.74 -7.18
C LYS A 99 -7.48 26.29 -7.60
N ASN A 100 -8.34 25.32 -7.32
CA ASN A 100 -8.16 23.91 -7.71
C ASN A 100 -8.64 23.62 -9.14
N TRP A 101 -9.36 24.54 -9.79
CA TRP A 101 -9.71 24.39 -11.21
C TRP A 101 -8.47 24.51 -12.11
N ILE A 102 -7.45 25.26 -11.65
CA ILE A 102 -6.10 25.27 -12.24
C ILE A 102 -5.35 23.96 -11.96
N ASN A 103 -5.62 23.33 -10.80
CA ASN A 103 -5.10 22.01 -10.40
C ASN A 103 -5.93 20.83 -10.94
N LEU A 104 -6.86 21.03 -11.88
CA LEU A 104 -7.67 19.97 -12.50
C LEU A 104 -6.78 18.87 -13.13
N PHE A 105 -5.57 19.24 -13.55
CA PHE A 105 -4.54 18.35 -14.07
C PHE A 105 -3.66 17.68 -12.99
N SER A 106 -3.81 18.07 -11.72
CA SER A 106 -3.08 17.53 -10.55
C SER A 106 -4.06 17.05 -9.47
N ARG A 107 -4.99 16.17 -9.85
CA ARG A 107 -6.01 15.57 -8.94
C ARG A 107 -5.41 14.95 -7.67
N ALA A 108 -4.15 14.52 -7.71
CA ALA A 108 -3.42 14.04 -6.54
C ALA A 108 -3.33 15.09 -5.42
N LEU A 109 -3.20 16.38 -5.75
CA LEU A 109 -3.14 17.45 -4.75
C LEU A 109 -4.50 17.66 -4.06
N VAL A 110 -5.59 17.49 -4.80
CA VAL A 110 -6.95 17.53 -4.24
C VAL A 110 -7.18 16.36 -3.29
N LEU A 111 -6.67 15.17 -3.63
CA LEU A 111 -6.69 14.02 -2.74
C LEU A 111 -5.85 14.27 -1.48
N ALA A 112 -4.65 14.83 -1.60
CA ALA A 112 -3.80 15.16 -0.46
C ALA A 112 -4.52 16.09 0.53
N ASP A 113 -5.18 17.14 0.02
CA ASP A 113 -5.93 18.06 0.86
C ASP A 113 -7.19 17.39 1.48
N ALA A 114 -7.85 16.50 0.73
CA ALA A 114 -8.93 15.69 1.28
C ALA A 114 -8.44 14.77 2.41
N LEU A 115 -7.23 14.20 2.32
CA LEU A 115 -6.63 13.38 3.40
C LEU A 115 -6.39 14.22 4.66
N GLU A 116 -5.84 15.43 4.52
CA GLU A 116 -5.61 16.37 5.62
C GLU A 116 -6.92 16.74 6.33
N LYS A 117 -7.97 17.06 5.57
CA LYS A 117 -9.24 17.55 6.12
C LYS A 117 -10.18 16.47 6.60
N CYS A 118 -10.26 15.36 5.87
CA CYS A 118 -11.17 14.26 6.19
C CYS A 118 -10.59 13.39 7.30
N TRP A 119 -9.31 13.03 7.17
CA TRP A 119 -8.66 12.03 8.01
C TRP A 119 -7.62 12.60 8.96
N GLY A 120 -7.32 13.91 8.89
CA GLY A 120 -6.40 14.56 9.83
C GLY A 120 -4.92 14.33 9.53
N ILE A 121 -4.57 13.82 8.35
CA ILE A 121 -3.20 13.43 8.00
C ILE A 121 -2.36 14.68 7.68
N ASN A 122 -1.90 15.39 8.71
CA ASN A 122 -1.16 16.65 8.59
C ASN A 122 0.36 16.51 8.84
N GLY A 123 0.85 15.30 9.13
CA GLY A 123 2.27 15.06 9.42
C GLY A 123 3.19 15.20 8.21
N LYS A 124 4.50 15.37 8.48
CA LYS A 124 5.54 15.38 7.43
C LYS A 124 6.32 14.06 7.40
N LEU A 125 6.86 13.70 6.23
CA LEU A 125 7.64 12.46 6.10
C LEU A 125 8.86 12.42 7.04
N LYS A 126 9.57 13.54 7.22
CA LYS A 126 10.75 13.61 8.10
C LYS A 126 10.45 13.42 9.59
N GLU A 127 9.19 13.62 9.99
CA GLU A 127 8.73 13.54 11.38
C GLU A 127 8.31 12.12 11.76
N LEU A 128 8.24 11.22 10.77
CA LEU A 128 7.90 9.82 11.02
C LEU A 128 9.03 9.12 11.79
N PRO A 129 8.70 8.20 12.70
CA PRO A 129 9.67 7.38 13.39
C PRO A 129 10.52 6.58 12.41
N THR A 130 11.73 6.24 12.84
CA THR A 130 12.66 5.41 12.07
C THR A 130 12.21 3.95 11.99
N ILE A 131 11.43 3.48 12.96
CA ILE A 131 10.92 2.10 13.03
C ILE A 131 9.39 2.12 13.26
N PRO A 132 8.61 1.31 12.51
CA PRO A 132 9.05 0.50 11.38
C PRO A 132 9.50 1.37 10.20
N VAL A 133 10.51 0.90 9.48
CA VAL A 133 10.95 1.56 8.25
C VAL A 133 9.85 1.44 7.20
N TRP A 134 9.21 2.56 6.90
CA TRP A 134 8.08 2.60 5.97
C TRP A 134 8.49 3.08 4.58
N SER A 135 8.19 2.26 3.56
CA SER A 135 8.34 2.59 2.15
C SER A 135 6.96 2.80 1.50
N ILE A 136 6.65 4.04 1.12
CA ILE A 136 5.46 4.38 0.33
C ILE A 136 5.86 4.35 -1.14
N ASN A 137 5.26 3.45 -1.91
CA ASN A 137 5.66 3.22 -3.30
C ASN A 137 4.82 4.02 -4.30
N ALA A 138 5.49 4.49 -5.35
CA ALA A 138 4.96 5.20 -6.50
C ALA A 138 5.72 4.77 -7.76
N THR A 139 5.24 5.20 -8.93
CA THR A 139 5.86 4.89 -10.22
C THR A 139 6.26 6.18 -10.92
N THR A 140 7.52 6.29 -11.32
CA THR A 140 8.00 7.40 -12.16
C THR A 140 7.56 7.18 -13.60
N ALA A 141 6.84 8.13 -14.18
CA ALA A 141 6.31 8.01 -15.54
C ALA A 141 7.42 7.97 -16.60
N GLU A 142 8.46 8.78 -16.42
CA GLU A 142 9.52 8.98 -17.40
C GLU A 142 10.48 7.81 -17.50
N THR A 143 10.72 7.10 -16.39
CA THR A 143 11.70 6.01 -16.31
C THR A 143 11.06 4.64 -16.15
N GLY A 144 9.76 4.59 -15.81
CA GLY A 144 9.04 3.37 -15.47
C GLY A 144 9.60 2.66 -14.23
N LYS A 145 10.40 3.34 -13.39
CA LYS A 145 10.98 2.73 -12.19
C LYS A 145 10.18 3.07 -10.95
N ARG A 146 10.43 2.27 -9.90
CA ARG A 146 9.84 2.45 -8.58
C ARG A 146 10.40 3.70 -7.91
N PHE A 147 9.53 4.67 -7.72
CA PHE A 147 9.78 5.80 -6.86
C PHE A 147 9.35 5.45 -5.44
N ARG A 148 10.15 5.83 -4.44
CA ARG A 148 9.82 5.55 -3.04
C ARG A 148 9.94 6.81 -2.19
N PHE A 149 9.04 6.96 -1.24
CA PHE A 149 9.20 7.83 -0.08
C PHE A 149 9.52 6.94 1.11
N LYS A 150 10.70 7.11 1.70
CA LYS A 150 11.23 6.20 2.72
C LYS A 150 12.05 6.96 3.76
N GLY A 151 11.53 7.04 4.98
CA GLY A 151 12.13 7.81 6.06
C GLY A 151 12.40 9.25 5.61
N LYS A 152 13.67 9.67 5.65
CA LYS A 152 14.10 11.01 5.23
C LYS A 152 14.48 11.13 3.76
N LYS A 153 14.31 10.09 2.94
CA LYS A 153 14.67 10.12 1.52
C LYS A 153 13.48 9.88 0.59
N LEU A 154 13.47 10.53 -0.56
CA LEU A 154 12.59 10.25 -1.69
C LEU A 154 13.41 10.04 -2.97
N GLY A 155 12.93 9.21 -3.89
CA GLY A 155 13.59 9.04 -5.18
C GLY A 155 13.54 7.63 -5.76
N GLU A 156 14.40 7.40 -6.74
CA GLU A 156 14.57 6.13 -7.44
C GLU A 156 16.04 5.94 -7.86
N TYR A 157 16.45 4.72 -8.18
CA TYR A 157 17.86 4.44 -8.46
C TYR A 157 18.40 5.10 -9.75
N THR A 158 17.55 5.37 -10.75
CA THR A 158 17.96 6.02 -12.01
C THR A 158 18.01 7.55 -11.92
N LEU A 159 17.07 8.17 -11.20
CA LEU A 159 17.06 9.62 -10.93
C LEU A 159 18.03 10.03 -9.82
N GLY A 160 18.29 9.13 -8.86
CA GLY A 160 18.94 9.47 -7.61
C GLY A 160 17.92 9.61 -6.47
N TYR A 161 18.43 9.91 -5.28
CA TYR A 161 17.65 10.13 -4.08
C TYR A 161 17.90 11.54 -3.55
N ALA A 162 16.88 12.14 -2.95
CA ALA A 162 16.95 13.44 -2.31
C ALA A 162 16.41 13.37 -0.89
N ASP A 163 16.79 14.32 -0.05
CA ASP A 163 16.17 14.52 1.26
C ASP A 163 14.70 14.95 1.09
N VAL A 164 13.81 14.43 1.92
CA VAL A 164 12.38 14.75 1.85
C VAL A 164 12.07 16.18 2.27
N GLY A 165 12.95 16.85 3.03
CA GLY A 165 12.73 18.17 3.58
C GLY A 165 11.40 18.27 4.33
N ASN A 166 10.59 19.26 3.96
CA ASN A 166 9.25 19.46 4.53
C ASN A 166 8.13 18.77 3.73
N PHE A 167 8.43 17.75 2.92
CA PHE A 167 7.42 17.08 2.08
C PHE A 167 6.28 16.49 2.94
N PRO A 168 5.01 16.85 2.67
CA PRO A 168 3.88 16.39 3.47
C PRO A 168 3.60 14.89 3.26
N LEU A 169 3.23 14.19 4.33
CA LEU A 169 2.81 12.78 4.24
C LEU A 169 1.58 12.62 3.35
N SER A 170 0.61 13.52 3.48
CA SER A 170 -0.62 13.54 2.66
C SER A 170 -0.34 13.47 1.16
N HIS A 171 0.72 14.13 0.70
CA HIS A 171 1.12 14.16 -0.70
C HIS A 171 1.71 12.82 -1.15
N ALA A 172 2.58 12.21 -0.33
CA ALA A 172 3.15 10.89 -0.62
C ALA A 172 2.05 9.81 -0.70
N LEU A 173 1.09 9.88 0.22
CA LEU A 173 -0.08 8.99 0.23
C LEU A 173 -0.95 9.20 -1.00
N ALA A 174 -1.23 10.45 -1.36
CA ALA A 174 -2.03 10.77 -2.53
C ALA A 174 -1.37 10.30 -3.83
N VAL A 175 -0.05 10.43 -3.97
CA VAL A 175 0.69 9.85 -5.11
C VAL A 175 0.50 8.35 -5.17
N SER A 176 0.73 7.68 -4.03
CA SER A 176 0.64 6.23 -3.95
C SER A 176 -0.76 5.71 -4.27
N ALA A 177 -1.80 6.53 -4.11
CA ALA A 177 -3.20 6.21 -4.42
C ALA A 177 -3.72 6.80 -5.75
N ALA A 178 -2.85 7.45 -6.54
CA ALA A 178 -3.24 8.14 -7.77
C ALA A 178 -3.40 7.16 -8.95
N PHE A 179 -4.44 6.32 -8.93
CA PHE A 179 -4.66 5.32 -9.97
C PHE A 179 -4.83 5.97 -11.37
N PRO A 180 -4.15 5.44 -12.40
CA PRO A 180 -4.24 5.94 -13.78
C PRO A 180 -5.69 6.00 -14.30
N GLY A 181 -6.08 7.15 -14.86
CA GLY A 181 -7.42 7.39 -15.43
C GLY A 181 -8.40 8.09 -14.48
N GLY A 182 -8.22 7.96 -13.15
CA GLY A 182 -9.04 8.65 -12.15
C GLY A 182 -8.36 9.88 -11.54
N ILE A 183 -7.08 9.76 -11.18
CA ILE A 183 -6.30 10.79 -10.49
C ILE A 183 -5.04 11.03 -11.33
N GLY A 184 -4.89 12.25 -11.86
CA GLY A 184 -3.70 12.62 -12.65
C GLY A 184 -2.41 12.55 -11.82
N PRO A 185 -1.23 12.50 -12.47
CA PRO A 185 0.04 12.33 -11.79
C PRO A 185 0.35 13.49 -10.84
N LEU A 186 1.08 13.21 -9.76
CA LEU A 186 1.69 14.28 -8.97
C LEU A 186 2.97 14.73 -9.67
N LYS A 187 3.08 16.03 -9.91
CA LYS A 187 4.29 16.66 -10.48
C LYS A 187 5.18 17.16 -9.36
N ILE A 188 6.39 16.61 -9.25
CA ILE A 188 7.43 17.12 -8.35
C ILE A 188 8.43 17.94 -9.18
N ARG A 189 8.71 19.18 -8.76
CA ARG A 189 9.76 19.99 -9.39
C ARG A 189 11.13 19.55 -8.90
N LYS A 190 12.04 19.15 -9.80
CA LYS A 190 13.34 18.60 -9.41
C LYS A 190 14.20 19.61 -8.67
N ASN A 191 14.17 20.87 -9.09
CA ASN A 191 14.94 21.97 -8.50
C ASN A 191 14.55 22.32 -7.05
N THR A 192 13.46 21.76 -6.53
CA THR A 192 13.10 21.91 -5.11
C THR A 192 13.89 20.96 -4.20
N PHE A 193 14.69 20.06 -4.77
CA PHE A 193 15.43 19.03 -4.07
C PHE A 193 16.87 18.96 -4.57
N PHE A 194 17.79 18.63 -3.67
CA PHE A 194 19.17 18.27 -4.00
C PHE A 194 19.23 16.75 -4.20
N TRP A 195 19.54 16.33 -5.43
CA TRP A 195 19.53 14.92 -5.83
C TRP A 195 20.94 14.35 -5.86
N GLU A 196 21.12 13.25 -5.14
CA GLU A 196 22.35 12.48 -5.06
C GLU A 196 22.14 11.12 -5.73
N LYS A 197 23.04 10.75 -6.63
CA LYS A 197 23.03 9.44 -7.27
C LYS A 197 24.34 8.73 -6.96
N ARG A 198 24.25 7.46 -6.56
CA ARG A 198 25.46 6.64 -6.41
C ARG A 198 26.06 6.37 -7.79
N THR A 199 27.38 6.52 -7.91
CA THR A 199 28.09 6.24 -9.17
C THR A 199 28.10 4.74 -9.49
N SER A 200 28.14 3.88 -8.47
CA SER A 200 27.92 2.43 -8.61
C SER A 200 27.15 1.84 -7.42
N TRP A 201 26.74 0.57 -7.51
CA TRP A 201 25.92 -0.06 -6.46
C TRP A 201 26.64 -0.13 -5.10
N ASP A 202 27.97 -0.07 -5.07
CA ASP A 202 28.82 -0.15 -3.87
C ASP A 202 29.83 1.01 -3.74
N SER A 203 29.66 2.10 -4.47
CA SER A 203 30.44 3.32 -4.21
C SER A 203 29.88 4.07 -3.01
N ASP A 204 30.79 4.55 -2.16
CA ASP A 204 30.47 5.59 -1.16
C ASP A 204 30.37 6.97 -1.81
N ASP A 205 30.94 7.13 -3.01
CA ASP A 205 30.85 8.36 -3.78
C ASP A 205 29.48 8.51 -4.45
N SER A 206 28.88 9.68 -4.22
CA SER A 206 27.65 10.13 -4.87
C SER A 206 27.93 11.32 -5.79
N GLU A 207 27.49 11.23 -7.04
CA GLU A 207 27.45 12.37 -7.94
C GLU A 207 26.15 13.16 -7.75
N ILE A 208 26.28 14.49 -7.64
CA ILE A 208 25.14 15.40 -7.70
C ILE A 208 24.67 15.45 -9.14
N THR A 209 23.51 14.87 -9.43
CA THR A 209 22.97 14.89 -10.79
C THR A 209 22.01 16.08 -10.96
N LEU A 210 22.48 17.16 -11.58
CA LEU A 210 21.60 18.25 -12.02
C LEU A 210 20.89 17.83 -13.32
N LYS A 211 19.70 17.22 -13.22
CA LYS A 211 18.96 16.74 -14.40
C LYS A 211 18.24 17.87 -15.15
N LYS A 212 18.35 17.84 -16.48
CA LYS A 212 17.84 18.84 -17.45
C LYS A 212 16.30 19.01 -17.52
N ASN A 213 15.52 18.06 -17.00
CA ASN A 213 14.05 18.14 -17.00
C ASN A 213 13.53 18.65 -15.64
N ASP A 214 12.78 19.76 -15.65
CA ASP A 214 12.32 20.43 -14.43
C ASP A 214 11.33 19.64 -13.57
N THR A 215 10.67 18.62 -14.11
CA THR A 215 9.60 17.89 -13.41
C THR A 215 9.79 16.37 -13.41
N ILE A 216 9.24 15.72 -12.38
CA ILE A 216 9.04 14.27 -12.24
C ILE A 216 7.54 14.03 -12.14
N ASN A 217 6.98 13.20 -13.01
CA ASN A 217 5.58 12.81 -12.97
C ASN A 217 5.45 11.46 -12.24
N LEU A 218 4.74 11.46 -11.11
CA LEU A 218 4.53 10.26 -10.30
C LEU A 218 3.09 9.76 -10.42
N TYR A 219 2.96 8.44 -10.63
CA TYR A 219 1.72 7.70 -10.64
C TYR A 219 1.65 6.72 -9.45
N ASP A 220 0.48 6.09 -9.26
CA ASP A 220 0.27 5.01 -8.30
C ASP A 220 1.40 3.95 -8.36
N GLY A 221 1.83 3.48 -7.20
CA GLY A 221 2.85 2.43 -7.08
C GLY A 221 2.40 1.10 -7.68
N GLY A 222 1.08 0.89 -7.79
CA GLY A 222 0.48 -0.31 -8.35
C GLY A 222 0.77 -0.54 -9.83
N VAL A 223 1.16 0.51 -10.56
CA VAL A 223 1.63 0.38 -11.95
C VAL A 223 2.94 -0.40 -12.03
N TYR A 224 3.83 -0.23 -11.04
CA TYR A 224 5.11 -0.93 -10.96
C TYR A 224 5.02 -2.25 -10.19
N ASP A 225 4.38 -2.23 -9.03
CA ASP A 225 4.22 -3.39 -8.15
C ASP A 225 3.05 -3.15 -7.18
N ASN A 226 1.87 -3.66 -7.50
CA ASN A 226 0.68 -3.50 -6.65
C ASN A 226 0.78 -4.23 -5.31
N LEU A 227 1.65 -5.23 -5.15
CA LEU A 227 1.85 -5.92 -3.88
C LEU A 227 2.69 -5.09 -2.91
N GLY A 228 3.51 -4.17 -3.43
CA GLY A 228 4.52 -3.47 -2.65
C GLY A 228 5.60 -4.43 -2.10
N ILE A 229 5.87 -5.53 -2.77
CA ILE A 229 6.81 -6.56 -2.32
C ILE A 229 8.26 -6.25 -2.72
N GLU A 230 8.46 -5.55 -3.84
CA GLU A 230 9.77 -5.22 -4.42
C GLU A 230 10.78 -4.60 -3.42
N PRO A 231 10.38 -3.74 -2.45
CA PRO A 231 11.36 -3.14 -1.55
C PRO A 231 11.92 -4.13 -0.52
N LEU A 232 11.23 -5.26 -0.31
CA LEU A 232 11.51 -6.24 0.73
C LEU A 232 12.00 -7.56 0.15
N PHE A 233 11.62 -7.91 -1.08
CA PHE A 233 11.92 -9.20 -1.70
C PHE A 233 12.37 -9.03 -3.14
N ASP A 234 13.40 -9.77 -3.51
CA ASP A 234 13.85 -9.86 -4.89
C ASP A 234 13.19 -11.04 -5.59
N CYS A 235 12.30 -10.77 -6.54
CA CYS A 235 11.58 -11.83 -7.23
C CYS A 235 12.46 -12.70 -8.14
N GLY A 236 13.63 -12.20 -8.56
CA GLY A 236 14.53 -12.93 -9.46
C GLY A 236 15.37 -13.95 -8.70
N SER A 237 16.06 -13.48 -7.64
CA SER A 237 16.87 -14.34 -6.77
C SER A 237 16.06 -15.10 -5.72
N GLN A 238 14.81 -14.68 -5.47
CA GLN A 238 13.93 -15.24 -4.43
C GLN A 238 14.50 -15.07 -3.02
N GLU A 239 15.09 -13.90 -2.74
CA GLU A 239 15.72 -13.60 -1.47
C GLU A 239 15.19 -12.29 -0.85
N PHE A 240 15.41 -12.12 0.45
CA PHE A 240 15.11 -10.86 1.13
C PHE A 240 16.09 -9.77 0.71
N LYS A 241 15.55 -8.58 0.43
CA LYS A 241 16.37 -7.38 0.23
C LYS A 241 16.74 -6.80 1.59
N THR A 242 18.01 -6.93 1.97
CA THR A 242 18.55 -6.41 3.23
C THR A 242 19.01 -4.96 3.12
N LYS A 243 19.47 -4.53 1.93
CA LYS A 243 20.08 -3.20 1.74
C LYS A 243 19.08 -2.07 1.99
N GLY A 244 19.35 -1.28 3.04
CA GLY A 244 18.56 -0.14 3.45
C GLY A 244 17.25 -0.49 4.17
N ASN A 245 17.05 -1.75 4.56
CA ASN A 245 15.93 -2.19 5.40
C ASN A 245 16.46 -2.59 6.78
N GLU A 246 15.61 -2.54 7.79
CA GLU A 246 15.92 -3.18 9.07
C GLU A 246 15.97 -4.70 8.88
N PRO A 247 16.88 -5.43 9.56
CA PRO A 247 16.93 -6.88 9.49
C PRO A 247 15.58 -7.51 9.82
N PHE A 248 15.15 -8.49 9.01
CA PHE A 248 13.92 -9.24 9.22
C PHE A 248 14.11 -10.68 8.78
N ASP A 249 13.33 -11.59 9.38
CA ASP A 249 13.40 -13.03 9.13
C ASP A 249 12.08 -13.62 8.61
N TYR A 250 11.01 -12.82 8.61
CA TYR A 250 9.70 -13.22 8.12
C TYR A 250 9.02 -12.12 7.30
N LEU A 251 8.51 -12.45 6.12
CA LEU A 251 7.79 -11.51 5.24
C LEU A 251 6.33 -11.92 5.10
N ILE A 252 5.42 -10.98 5.40
CA ILE A 252 3.98 -11.14 5.18
C ILE A 252 3.59 -10.25 4.00
N VAL A 253 3.01 -10.86 2.97
CA VAL A 253 2.47 -10.16 1.81
C VAL A 253 0.95 -10.25 1.85
N SER A 254 0.31 -9.11 2.11
CA SER A 254 -1.14 -8.98 2.15
C SER A 254 -1.66 -8.39 0.86
N ASP A 255 -2.49 -9.16 0.17
CA ASP A 255 -2.99 -8.88 -1.16
C ASP A 255 -4.52 -8.73 -1.16
N ALA A 256 -4.96 -7.49 -1.24
CA ALA A 256 -6.34 -7.07 -1.42
C ALA A 256 -6.63 -6.60 -2.87
N GLY A 257 -5.76 -6.95 -3.81
CA GLY A 257 -5.92 -6.69 -5.23
C GLY A 257 -7.22 -7.29 -5.78
N PHE A 258 -7.82 -6.60 -6.76
CA PHE A 258 -9.07 -7.06 -7.35
C PHE A 258 -8.82 -8.34 -8.16
N PRO A 259 -9.56 -9.44 -7.93
CA PRO A 259 -9.40 -10.65 -8.71
C PRO A 259 -9.76 -10.41 -10.18
N LEU A 260 -8.89 -10.85 -11.10
CA LEU A 260 -9.18 -10.74 -12.52
C LEU A 260 -10.38 -11.64 -12.91
N LYS A 261 -11.48 -11.03 -13.34
CA LYS A 261 -12.67 -11.77 -13.81
C LYS A 261 -12.50 -12.22 -15.26
N THR A 262 -13.05 -13.38 -15.59
CA THR A 262 -13.38 -13.76 -16.97
C THR A 262 -14.49 -12.86 -17.47
N LYS A 263 -14.20 -12.06 -18.51
CA LYS A 263 -15.15 -11.13 -19.15
C LYS A 263 -14.86 -11.10 -20.64
N SER A 264 -15.89 -10.85 -21.45
CA SER A 264 -15.72 -10.55 -22.87
C SER A 264 -14.89 -9.28 -23.05
N ILE A 265 -14.09 -9.24 -24.12
CA ILE A 265 -13.28 -8.07 -24.46
C ILE A 265 -14.22 -7.04 -25.12
N PRO A 266 -14.23 -5.77 -24.67
CA PRO A 266 -15.02 -4.74 -25.33
C PRO A 266 -14.63 -4.56 -26.81
N GLY A 267 -15.55 -4.05 -27.62
CA GLY A 267 -15.30 -3.76 -29.04
C GLY A 267 -14.07 -2.87 -29.28
N ILE A 268 -13.51 -2.90 -30.49
CA ILE A 268 -12.22 -2.27 -30.83
C ILE A 268 -12.20 -0.76 -30.54
N PHE A 269 -13.32 -0.06 -30.79
CA PHE A 269 -13.44 1.38 -30.57
C PHE A 269 -13.84 1.78 -29.14
N ASN A 270 -14.07 0.81 -28.24
CA ASN A 270 -14.47 1.10 -26.88
C ASN A 270 -13.25 1.41 -26.00
N PRO A 271 -13.13 2.62 -25.40
CA PRO A 271 -11.98 2.97 -24.54
C PRO A 271 -11.83 2.05 -23.31
N LEU A 272 -12.91 1.39 -22.88
CA LEU A 272 -12.87 0.38 -21.82
C LEU A 272 -12.03 -0.85 -22.21
N ARG A 273 -11.79 -1.08 -23.51
CA ARG A 273 -10.87 -2.11 -23.99
C ARG A 273 -9.45 -1.84 -23.53
N PHE A 274 -8.99 -0.59 -23.56
CA PHE A 274 -7.65 -0.22 -23.09
C PHE A 274 -7.51 -0.50 -21.60
N LEU A 275 -8.50 -0.09 -20.79
CA LEU A 275 -8.53 -0.38 -19.35
C LEU A 275 -8.50 -1.88 -19.07
N ARG A 276 -9.25 -2.69 -19.84
CA ARG A 276 -9.22 -4.15 -19.72
C ARG A 276 -7.84 -4.73 -20.05
N LEU A 277 -7.19 -4.28 -21.10
CA LEU A 277 -5.83 -4.74 -21.46
C LEU A 277 -4.81 -4.31 -20.41
N PHE A 278 -4.94 -3.11 -19.88
CA PHE A 278 -4.11 -2.61 -18.79
C PHE A 278 -4.28 -3.46 -17.52
N ASP A 279 -5.51 -3.77 -17.11
CA ASP A 279 -5.79 -4.67 -15.99
C ASP A 279 -5.18 -6.06 -16.19
N LEU A 280 -5.23 -6.61 -17.41
CA LEU A 280 -4.62 -7.89 -17.76
C LEU A 280 -3.10 -7.84 -17.59
N ALA A 281 -2.44 -6.80 -18.09
CA ALA A 281 -1.00 -6.63 -17.95
C ALA A 281 -0.60 -6.52 -16.46
N LEU A 282 -1.31 -5.71 -15.68
CA LEU A 282 -1.07 -5.58 -14.24
C LEU A 282 -1.26 -6.91 -13.50
N ASP A 283 -2.31 -7.67 -13.81
CA ASP A 283 -2.54 -8.98 -13.18
C ASP A 283 -1.42 -9.98 -13.53
N GLN A 284 -0.90 -9.97 -14.75
CA GLN A 284 0.25 -10.81 -15.12
C GLN A 284 1.51 -10.44 -14.34
N THR A 285 1.79 -9.15 -14.14
CA THR A 285 2.93 -8.71 -13.33
C THR A 285 2.78 -9.16 -11.88
N ARG A 286 1.59 -9.02 -11.31
CA ARG A 286 1.25 -9.50 -9.97
C ARG A 286 1.42 -11.02 -9.86
N ALA A 287 0.90 -11.78 -10.81
CA ALA A 287 0.97 -13.24 -10.82
C ALA A 287 2.41 -13.77 -10.87
N LEU A 288 3.31 -13.11 -11.63
CA LEU A 288 4.73 -13.45 -11.64
C LEU A 288 5.39 -13.26 -10.26
N ARG A 289 5.09 -12.14 -9.59
CA ARG A 289 5.59 -11.85 -8.24
C ARG A 289 5.06 -12.83 -7.20
N VAL A 290 3.76 -13.12 -7.24
CA VAL A 290 3.13 -14.11 -6.36
C VAL A 290 3.75 -15.49 -6.58
N ARG A 291 3.93 -15.95 -7.82
CA ARG A 291 4.57 -17.26 -8.09
C ARG A 291 5.98 -17.36 -7.51
N SER A 292 6.79 -16.33 -7.72
CA SER A 292 8.15 -16.24 -7.15
C SER A 292 8.11 -16.30 -5.61
N PHE A 293 7.24 -15.50 -4.98
CA PHE A 293 7.12 -15.48 -3.53
C PHE A 293 6.56 -16.78 -2.94
N MET A 294 5.58 -17.41 -3.59
CA MET A 294 5.04 -18.71 -3.18
C MET A 294 6.10 -19.81 -3.26
N ASN A 295 6.98 -19.78 -4.27
CA ASN A 295 8.11 -20.71 -4.35
C ASN A 295 9.08 -20.50 -3.19
N PHE A 296 9.40 -19.24 -2.87
CA PHE A 296 10.20 -18.90 -1.70
C PHE A 296 9.57 -19.39 -0.39
N ILE A 297 8.27 -19.18 -0.16
CA ILE A 297 7.57 -19.68 1.04
C ILE A 297 7.67 -21.20 1.11
N LYS A 298 7.45 -21.91 -0.01
CA LYS A 298 7.49 -23.37 -0.05
C LYS A 298 8.84 -23.90 0.42
N ASN A 299 9.93 -23.26 -0.02
CA ASN A 299 11.30 -23.69 0.23
C ASN A 299 11.86 -23.22 1.58
N SER A 300 11.63 -21.95 1.95
CA SER A 300 12.24 -21.34 3.13
C SER A 300 11.39 -21.41 4.40
N LYS A 301 10.05 -21.51 4.25
CA LYS A 301 9.05 -21.32 5.33
C LYS A 301 9.12 -19.96 6.04
N LYS A 302 9.79 -18.96 5.44
CA LYS A 302 10.02 -17.62 6.02
C LYS A 302 9.03 -16.55 5.52
N GLY A 303 7.80 -16.92 5.22
CA GLY A 303 6.80 -15.92 4.84
C GLY A 303 5.38 -16.44 4.76
N ALA A 304 4.46 -15.50 4.62
CA ALA A 304 3.03 -15.73 4.49
C ALA A 304 2.46 -14.88 3.36
N TYR A 305 1.63 -15.48 2.52
CA TYR A 305 0.87 -14.79 1.48
C TYR A 305 -0.62 -14.85 1.83
N ILE A 306 -1.22 -13.67 2.02
CA ILE A 306 -2.60 -13.52 2.51
C ILE A 306 -3.37 -12.83 1.39
N TYR A 307 -4.39 -13.50 0.86
CA TYR A 307 -5.12 -12.98 -0.28
C TYR A 307 -6.64 -12.92 -0.03
N ILE A 308 -7.26 -11.81 -0.41
CA ILE A 308 -8.70 -11.53 -0.22
C ILE A 308 -9.63 -12.49 -0.96
N GLY A 309 -9.12 -13.36 -1.83
CA GLY A 309 -9.91 -14.38 -2.52
C GLY A 309 -9.68 -15.81 -2.04
N THR A 310 -8.76 -16.04 -1.09
CA THR A 310 -8.37 -17.40 -0.67
C THR A 310 -9.26 -17.99 0.43
N TYR A 311 -9.27 -19.32 0.52
CA TYR A 311 -9.98 -20.10 1.54
C TYR A 311 -9.31 -20.01 2.92
N SER A 312 -10.09 -19.92 3.99
CA SER A 312 -9.70 -20.37 5.32
C SER A 312 -10.02 -21.87 5.42
N MET A 313 -9.10 -22.75 5.00
CA MET A 313 -9.26 -24.17 5.31
C MET A 313 -8.74 -24.43 6.72
N GLN A 314 -9.66 -24.50 7.69
CA GLN A 314 -9.50 -25.41 8.82
C GLN A 314 -10.62 -26.45 8.76
N LYS A 315 -10.22 -27.71 8.85
CA LYS A 315 -11.12 -28.84 9.11
C LYS A 315 -11.17 -28.96 10.63
N ASN A 316 -12.29 -28.63 11.26
CA ASN A 316 -12.58 -29.02 12.64
C ASN A 316 -14.03 -29.52 12.72
N GLU A 317 -14.21 -30.56 13.51
CA GLU A 317 -15.30 -31.52 13.43
C GLU A 317 -16.67 -31.04 13.94
N ASN A 318 -16.84 -29.84 14.48
CA ASN A 318 -18.16 -29.33 14.85
C ASN A 318 -18.18 -27.79 14.79
N GLU A 319 -19.21 -27.24 14.13
CA GLU A 319 -19.52 -25.82 13.89
C GLU A 319 -18.77 -25.10 12.75
N TYR A 320 -19.43 -24.97 11.60
CA TYR A 320 -19.04 -24.07 10.51
C TYR A 320 -19.32 -22.62 10.87
N ALA A 321 -18.31 -21.79 11.08
CA ALA A 321 -18.50 -20.33 11.13
C ALA A 321 -17.31 -19.56 10.54
N PHE A 322 -17.03 -19.73 9.24
CA PHE A 322 -15.99 -18.95 8.56
C PHE A 322 -16.48 -18.56 7.15
N LEU A 323 -17.00 -17.33 7.04
CA LEU A 323 -17.58 -16.63 5.86
C LEU A 323 -18.07 -17.52 4.71
N THR A 324 -19.37 -17.48 4.41
CA THR A 324 -19.97 -18.23 3.28
C THR A 324 -19.23 -17.94 1.96
N ASN A 325 -19.23 -18.89 1.02
CA ASN A 325 -18.65 -18.68 -0.32
C ASN A 325 -19.20 -17.41 -0.98
N GLU A 326 -20.47 -17.09 -0.73
CA GLU A 326 -21.13 -15.87 -1.17
C GLU A 326 -20.54 -14.61 -0.55
N SER A 327 -20.39 -14.59 0.79
CA SER A 327 -19.77 -13.50 1.53
C SER A 327 -18.33 -13.23 1.06
N ARG A 328 -17.52 -14.27 0.93
CA ARG A 328 -16.16 -14.17 0.38
C ARG A 328 -16.15 -13.57 -1.03
N ASN A 329 -16.99 -14.10 -1.92
CA ASN A 329 -17.09 -13.60 -3.28
C ASN A 329 -17.53 -12.13 -3.29
N LYS A 330 -18.46 -11.75 -2.42
CA LYS A 330 -18.91 -10.36 -2.27
C LYS A 330 -17.76 -9.45 -1.82
N VAL A 331 -17.00 -9.83 -0.80
CA VAL A 331 -15.86 -9.05 -0.30
C VAL A 331 -14.75 -8.93 -1.35
N ALA A 332 -14.34 -10.03 -1.98
CA ALA A 332 -13.31 -10.01 -3.01
C ALA A 332 -13.71 -9.14 -4.22
N ASN A 333 -15.02 -9.01 -4.46
CA ASN A 333 -15.58 -8.17 -5.52
C ASN A 333 -15.98 -6.76 -5.07
N TYR A 334 -15.74 -6.40 -3.80
CA TYR A 334 -16.05 -5.06 -3.31
C TYR A 334 -15.32 -4.01 -4.15
N PRO A 335 -15.95 -2.90 -4.55
CA PRO A 335 -15.35 -1.95 -5.48
C PRO A 335 -14.08 -1.29 -4.93
N THR A 336 -13.10 -1.07 -5.80
CA THR A 336 -11.94 -0.21 -5.51
C THR A 336 -12.42 1.24 -5.51
N SER A 337 -12.73 1.78 -4.34
CA SER A 337 -13.26 3.14 -4.15
C SER A 337 -12.59 3.84 -2.98
N LEU A 338 -12.78 5.16 -2.88
CA LEU A 338 -12.42 6.00 -1.73
C LEU A 338 -13.67 6.57 -1.01
N SER A 339 -14.85 6.02 -1.32
CA SER A 339 -16.10 6.33 -0.63
C SER A 339 -16.15 5.73 0.77
N LYS A 340 -17.01 6.30 1.63
CA LYS A 340 -17.35 5.67 2.92
C LYS A 340 -17.92 4.27 2.72
N MET A 341 -17.60 3.35 3.64
CA MET A 341 -18.14 2.00 3.67
C MET A 341 -19.39 1.92 4.54
N LYS A 342 -20.26 0.94 4.32
CA LYS A 342 -21.24 0.56 5.35
C LYS A 342 -20.51 -0.19 6.47
N THR A 343 -21.02 -0.06 7.70
CA THR A 343 -20.44 -0.74 8.87
C THR A 343 -20.37 -2.25 8.69
N SER A 344 -21.46 -2.87 8.22
CA SER A 344 -21.50 -4.31 7.97
C SER A 344 -20.53 -4.76 6.88
N GLU A 345 -20.33 -3.95 5.84
CA GLU A 345 -19.34 -4.23 4.79
C GLU A 345 -17.94 -4.17 5.38
N PHE A 346 -17.59 -3.13 6.14
CA PHE A 346 -16.28 -3.04 6.79
C PHE A 346 -16.00 -4.26 7.66
N ASP A 347 -16.95 -4.64 8.51
CA ASP A 347 -16.81 -5.79 9.43
C ASP A 347 -16.60 -7.10 8.66
N GLU A 348 -17.31 -7.31 7.56
CA GLU A 348 -17.18 -8.49 6.71
C GLU A 348 -15.79 -8.58 6.05
N ILE A 349 -15.28 -7.46 5.51
CA ILE A 349 -13.96 -7.41 4.87
C ILE A 349 -12.83 -7.54 5.90
N GLU A 350 -12.94 -6.85 7.03
CA GLU A 350 -11.96 -6.92 8.11
C GLU A 350 -11.90 -8.33 8.69
N LEU A 351 -13.05 -8.97 8.95
CA LEU A 351 -13.11 -10.35 9.41
C LEU A 351 -12.44 -11.29 8.41
N GLN A 352 -12.64 -11.10 7.11
CA GLN A 352 -11.96 -11.92 6.11
C GLN A 352 -10.44 -11.78 6.17
N GLY A 353 -9.92 -10.56 6.32
CA GLY A 353 -8.48 -10.32 6.48
C GLY A 353 -7.92 -11.01 7.72
N PHE A 354 -8.65 -10.95 8.82
CA PHE A 354 -8.31 -11.62 10.08
C PHE A 354 -8.27 -13.15 9.93
N GLU A 355 -9.33 -13.75 9.40
CA GLU A 355 -9.44 -15.22 9.27
C GLU A 355 -8.44 -15.78 8.24
N THR A 356 -8.18 -15.05 7.15
CA THR A 356 -7.17 -15.46 6.18
C THR A 356 -5.78 -15.44 6.80
N ALA A 357 -5.47 -14.41 7.60
CA ALA A 357 -4.21 -14.34 8.35
C ALA A 357 -4.10 -15.50 9.34
N HIS A 358 -5.16 -15.78 10.11
CA HIS A 358 -5.22 -16.88 11.06
C HIS A 358 -5.01 -18.25 10.40
N ALA A 359 -5.61 -18.49 9.23
CA ALA A 359 -5.47 -19.76 8.51
C ALA A 359 -4.05 -19.97 7.92
N VAL A 360 -3.43 -18.90 7.42
CA VAL A 360 -2.12 -18.98 6.76
C VAL A 360 -0.96 -18.95 7.75
N MET A 361 -1.10 -18.22 8.86
CA MET A 361 0.00 -17.92 9.76
C MET A 361 -0.10 -18.72 11.06
N LYS A 362 0.88 -19.60 11.29
CA LYS A 362 1.01 -20.39 12.52
C LYS A 362 2.12 -19.81 13.39
N PHE A 363 1.79 -18.76 14.14
CA PHE A 363 2.68 -18.25 15.19
C PHE A 363 2.62 -19.11 16.44
#